data_AF-A0A1X0Z6X0-F1
#
_entry.id   AF-A0A1X0Z6X0-F1
#
_cell.length_a   1.000
_cell.length_b   1.000
_cell.length_c   1.000
_cell.angle_alpha   90.00
_cell.angle_beta   90.00
_cell.angle_gamma   90.00
#
_symmetry.space_group_name_H-M   'P 1'
#
loop_
_entity.id
_entity.type
_entity.pdbx_description
1 polymer ?
#
loop_
_entity_poly.entity_id
_entity_poly.type
_entity_poly.pdbx_seq_one_letter_code
_entity_poly.pdbx_strand_id
1 'polypeptide(L)' 'MSFDQPAAGFGSEGLQLPSFKKPIPRDDVLSVWASFGYGDTRAFIAENHGMSVQKVSAILAVPLPADWKESVSQLRSSWK' A
#
# COMPACT_ATOMS: atom_id res chain seq x y z
N MET A 1 -14.13 24.16 -14.59
CA MET A 1 -13.19 23.10 -15.04
C MET A 1 -12.84 22.28 -13.81
N SER A 2 -13.47 21.13 -13.63
CA SER A 2 -13.07 20.19 -12.57
C SER A 2 -11.91 19.38 -13.10
N PHE A 3 -10.72 19.56 -12.52
CA PHE A 3 -9.66 18.58 -12.68
C PHE A 3 -10.07 17.39 -11.84
N ASP A 4 -10.77 16.43 -12.46
CA ASP A 4 -10.97 15.09 -11.92
C ASP A 4 -9.58 14.48 -11.73
N GLN A 5 -8.98 14.71 -10.56
CA GLN A 5 -7.82 13.93 -10.17
C GLN A 5 -8.31 12.50 -10.05
N PRO A 6 -7.74 11.54 -10.81
CA PRO A 6 -8.19 10.16 -10.70
C PRO A 6 -7.98 9.71 -9.26
N ALA A 7 -9.06 9.31 -8.60
CA ALA A 7 -9.01 8.68 -7.30
C ALA A 7 -8.10 7.45 -7.37
N ALA A 8 -7.45 7.11 -6.25
CA ALA A 8 -6.66 5.89 -6.18
C ALA A 8 -7.51 4.69 -6.63
N GLY A 9 -7.03 3.97 -7.64
CA GLY A 9 -7.74 2.86 -8.25
C GLY A 9 -7.15 1.53 -7.80
N PHE A 10 -8.01 0.64 -7.28
CA PHE A 10 -7.63 -0.74 -7.00
C PHE A 10 -7.90 -1.59 -8.24
N GLY A 11 -6.86 -2.13 -8.86
CA GLY A 11 -6.94 -3.09 -9.95
C GLY A 11 -6.51 -4.49 -9.50
N SER A 12 -6.75 -5.49 -10.33
CA SER A 12 -6.26 -6.86 -10.12
C SER A 12 -4.74 -6.95 -9.99
N GLU A 13 -4.01 -6.05 -10.66
CA GLU A 13 -2.54 -6.03 -10.66
C GLU A 13 -1.92 -5.17 -9.54
N GLY A 14 -2.72 -4.33 -8.86
CA GLY A 14 -2.18 -3.44 -7.83
C GLY A 14 -2.95 -2.14 -7.60
N LEU A 15 -2.32 -1.25 -6.84
CA LEU A 15 -2.82 0.07 -6.50
C LEU A 15 -2.28 1.11 -7.48
N GLN A 16 -3.17 1.70 -8.27
CA GLN A 16 -2.84 2.85 -9.10
C GLN A 16 -3.05 4.13 -8.28
N LEU A 17 -1.95 4.85 -8.04
CA LEU A 17 -1.99 6.15 -7.38
C LEU A 17 -1.83 7.26 -8.42
N PRO A 18 -2.52 8.41 -8.27
CA PRO A 18 -2.38 9.53 -9.20
C PRO A 18 -0.96 10.12 -9.22
N SER A 19 -0.25 10.06 -8.08
CA SER A 19 1.12 10.56 -7.96
C SER A 19 2.19 9.63 -8.56
N PHE A 20 1.83 8.43 -9.00
CA PHE A 20 2.77 7.43 -9.50
C PHE A 20 2.46 7.02 -10.93
N LYS A 21 3.47 7.07 -11.81
CA LYS A 21 3.32 6.68 -13.23
C LYS A 21 3.02 5.20 -13.44
N LYS A 22 3.42 4.34 -12.49
CA LYS A 22 3.21 2.89 -12.56
C LYS A 22 2.33 2.44 -11.40
N PRO A 23 1.47 1.43 -11.60
CA PRO A 23 0.77 0.77 -10.51
C PRO A 23 1.77 0.23 -9.48
N ILE A 24 1.40 0.31 -8.21
CA ILE A 24 2.13 -0.35 -7.12
C ILE A 24 1.61 -1.78 -7.04
N PRO A 25 2.46 -2.81 -7.15
CA PRO A 25 2.04 -4.21 -7.07
C PRO A 25 1.18 -4.48 -5.84
N ARG A 26 0.16 -5.33 -5.98
CA ARG A 26 -0.71 -5.70 -4.86
C ARG A 26 0.09 -6.22 -3.66
N ASP A 27 1.07 -7.08 -3.89
CA ASP A 27 1.89 -7.68 -2.82
C ASP A 27 2.69 -6.63 -2.04
N ASP A 28 3.26 -5.63 -2.73
CA ASP A 28 3.94 -4.50 -2.07
C ASP A 28 2.97 -3.73 -1.16
N VAL A 29 1.75 -3.48 -1.63
CA VAL A 29 0.73 -2.78 -0.84
C VAL A 29 0.34 -3.57 0.40
N LEU A 30 0.07 -4.87 0.23
CA LEU A 30 -0.31 -5.74 1.33
C LEU A 30 0.81 -5.84 2.36
N SER A 31 2.06 -5.96 1.90
CA SER A 31 3.22 -6.08 2.78
C SER A 31 3.48 -4.79 3.56
N VAL A 32 3.40 -3.62 2.91
CA VAL A 32 3.48 -2.30 3.57
C VAL A 32 2.41 -2.15 4.67
N TRP A 33 1.16 -2.54 4.37
CA TRP A 33 0.08 -2.48 5.36
C TRP A 33 0.25 -3.51 6.48
N ALA A 34 0.79 -4.69 6.19
CA ALA A 34 1.09 -5.71 7.19
C ALA A 34 2.17 -5.24 8.17
N SER A 35 3.30 -4.73 7.66
CA SER A 35 4.38 -4.17 8.48
C SER A 35 3.92 -2.97 9.31
N PHE A 36 3.16 -2.04 8.71
CA PHE A 36 2.59 -0.91 9.46
C PHE A 36 1.65 -1.39 10.59
N GLY A 37 0.88 -2.45 10.33
CA GLY A 37 0.04 -3.09 11.34
C GLY A 37 0.78 -3.80 12.47
N TYR A 38 2.09 -4.02 12.34
CA TYR A 38 2.99 -4.51 13.40
C TYR A 38 3.63 -3.39 14.22
N GLY A 39 3.43 -2.12 13.83
CA GLY A 39 4.01 -0.95 14.50
C GLY A 39 5.28 -0.43 13.84
N ASP A 40 5.67 -0.97 12.68
CA ASP A 40 6.86 -0.52 11.97
C ASP A 40 6.73 0.93 11.51
N THR A 41 7.84 1.67 11.58
CA THR A 41 7.88 3.05 11.10
C THR A 41 7.87 3.10 9.58
N ARG A 42 7.33 4.19 9.02
CA ARG A 42 7.33 4.39 7.56
C ARG A 42 8.73 4.39 6.94
N ALA A 43 9.74 4.84 7.70
CA ALA A 43 11.13 4.83 7.28
C ALA A 43 11.68 3.41 7.20
N PHE A 44 11.42 2.59 8.23
CA PHE A 44 11.82 1.19 8.25
C PHE A 44 11.16 0.38 7.13
N ILE A 45 9.85 0.56 6.93
CA ILE A 45 9.11 -0.09 5.83
C ILE A 45 9.69 0.34 4.48
N ALA A 46 10.01 1.63 4.31
CA ALA A 46 10.60 2.14 3.07
C ALA A 46 11.95 1.46 2.77
N GLU A 47 12.82 1.36 3.78
CA GLU A 47 14.12 0.68 3.67
C GLU A 47 13.96 -0.82 3.39
N ASN A 48 13.13 -1.53 4.17
CA ASN A 48 12.91 -2.97 4.04
C ASN A 48 12.34 -3.37 2.66
N HIS A 49 11.52 -2.50 2.08
CA HIS A 49 10.90 -2.75 0.78
C HIS A 49 11.62 -2.04 -0.39
N GLY A 50 12.78 -1.41 -0.17
CA GLY A 50 13.54 -0.72 -1.21
C GLY A 50 12.75 0.40 -1.91
N MET A 51 11.86 1.07 -1.18
CA MET A 51 10.99 2.13 -1.70
C MET A 51 11.16 3.44 -0.96
N SER A 52 10.62 4.54 -1.49
CA SER A 52 10.69 5.83 -0.80
C SER A 52 9.64 5.94 0.31
N VAL A 53 9.97 6.69 1.36
CA VAL A 53 9.03 7.02 2.46
C VAL A 53 7.76 7.69 1.94
N GLN A 54 7.89 8.49 0.87
CA GLN A 54 6.74 9.09 0.18
C GLN A 54 5.82 8.03 -0.43
N LYS A 55 6.37 6.98 -1.04
CA LYS A 55 5.58 5.85 -1.59
C LYS A 55 4.85 5.10 -0.49
N VAL A 56 5.53 4.77 0.61
CA VAL A 56 4.92 4.14 1.79
C VAL A 56 3.78 5.00 2.35
N SER A 57 4.02 6.29 2.52
CA SER A 57 3.02 7.22 3.04
C SER A 57 1.81 7.33 2.13
N ALA A 58 2.02 7.33 0.82
CA ALA A 58 0.93 7.36 -0.15
C ALA A 58 0.10 6.06 -0.15
N ILE A 59 0.74 4.89 0.00
CA ILE A 59 0.05 3.60 0.15
C ILE A 59 -0.82 3.59 1.41
N LEU A 60 -0.26 4.03 2.55
CA LEU A 60 -0.96 4.05 3.84
C LEU A 60 -2.05 5.13 3.92
N ALA A 61 -2.03 6.13 3.03
CA ALA A 61 -3.08 7.14 2.94
C ALA A 61 -4.33 6.64 2.22
N VAL A 62 -4.26 5.51 1.50
CA VAL A 62 -5.41 4.94 0.79
C VAL A 62 -6.09 3.88 1.65
N PRO A 63 -7.39 4.01 1.98
CA PRO A 63 -8.11 2.98 2.70
C PRO A 63 -8.22 1.70 1.86
N LEU A 64 -7.77 0.58 2.41
CA LEU A 64 -7.86 -0.71 1.74
C LEU A 64 -9.31 -1.20 1.61
N PRO A 65 -9.66 -1.88 0.49
CA PRO A 65 -10.91 -2.62 0.37
C PRO A 65 -10.90 -3.84 1.30
N ALA A 66 -12.09 -4.40 1.58
CA ALA A 66 -12.27 -5.43 2.60
C ALA A 66 -11.48 -6.71 2.31
N ASP A 67 -11.44 -7.15 1.05
CA ASP A 67 -10.70 -8.31 0.56
C ASP A 67 -9.17 -8.16 0.75
N TRP A 68 -8.65 -6.95 0.57
CA TRP A 68 -7.22 -6.68 0.82
C TRP A 68 -6.92 -6.58 2.31
N LYS A 69 -7.82 -6.02 3.13
CA LYS A 69 -7.66 -6.02 4.60
C LYS A 69 -7.59 -7.43 5.15
N GLU A 70 -8.42 -8.34 4.66
CA GLU A 70 -8.37 -9.75 5.03
C GLU A 70 -7.02 -10.37 4.65
N SER A 71 -6.57 -10.12 3.42
CA SER A 71 -5.25 -10.58 2.93
C SER A 71 -4.10 -10.06 3.81
N VAL A 72 -4.12 -8.80 4.23
CA VAL A 72 -3.15 -8.21 5.19
C VAL A 72 -3.21 -8.92 6.54
N SER A 73 -4.40 -9.25 7.04
CA SER A 73 -4.57 -9.96 8.31
C SER A 73 -4.01 -11.39 8.25
N GLN A 74 -4.26 -12.09 7.15
CA GLN A 74 -3.72 -13.42 6.90
C GLN A 74 -2.20 -13.39 6.77
N LEU A 75 -1.66 -12.44 5.98
CA LEU A 75 -0.22 -12.24 5.81
C LEU A 75 0.46 -11.99 7.15
N ARG A 76 -0.06 -11.08 7.99
CA ARG A 76 0.48 -10.85 9.33
C ARG A 76 0.47 -12.11 10.19
N SER A 77 -0.60 -12.90 10.12
CA SER A 77 -0.72 -14.14 10.90
C SER A 77 0.30 -15.19 10.49
N SER A 78 0.75 -15.20 9.23
CA SER A 78 1.80 -16.10 8.74
C SER A 78 3.22 -15.75 9.17
N TRP A 79 3.44 -14.53 9.70
CA TRP A 79 4.75 -14.09 10.19
C TRP A 79 4.97 -14.38 11.68
N LYS A 80 4.00 -15.00 12.35
CA LYS A 80 4.12 -15.53 13.72
C LYS A 80 4.74 -16.92 13.70
#